data_AF-A0A2M7LL98-F1
#
_entry.id   AF-A0A2M7LL98-F1
#
_cell.length_a   1.000
_cell.length_b   1.000
_cell.length_c   1.000
_cell.angle_alpha   90.00
_cell.angle_beta   90.00
_cell.angle_gamma   90.00
#
_symmetry.space_group_name_H-M   'P 1'
#
loop_
_entity.id
_entity.type
_entity.pdbx_description
1 polymer ?
#
loop_
_entity_poly.entity_id
_entity_poly.type
_entity_poly.pdbx_seq_one_letter_code
_entity_poly.pdbx_strand_id
1 'polypeptide(L)'
;IPILSWFLITLPLWLSPFHPAWVAYFIIAFDLYFLYSCLETVYYSTLSYNLLHTFENVPFHTLIKEKKEKSSLLTHFIIIPNYKEPLHKLKKTLDHIVSSDYPFKKIILVLAFEMREPEAPEKAVAICTEYRSFFADILESYHVL
;
A
#
# COMPACT_ATOMS: atom_id res chain seq x y z
N ILE A 1 16.87 -15.57 6.28
CA ILE A 1 16.38 -15.50 7.68
C ILE A 1 17.61 -15.43 8.57
N PRO A 2 17.77 -14.42 9.42
CA PRO A 2 18.98 -14.29 10.23
C PRO A 2 19.05 -15.42 11.26
N ILE A 3 20.26 -15.93 11.52
CA ILE A 3 20.57 -17.01 12.47
C ILE A 3 19.96 -16.72 13.86
N LEU A 4 19.90 -15.45 14.23
CA LEU A 4 19.31 -14.98 15.49
C LEU A 4 17.83 -15.34 15.65
N SER A 5 17.03 -15.28 14.59
CA SER A 5 15.61 -15.65 14.66
C SER A 5 15.43 -17.13 14.95
N TRP A 6 16.22 -17.99 14.30
CA TRP A 6 16.18 -19.44 14.55
C TRP A 6 16.64 -19.80 15.95
N PHE A 7 17.68 -19.12 16.45
CA PHE A 7 18.12 -19.27 17.83
C PHE A 7 17.02 -18.89 18.82
N LEU A 8 16.38 -17.72 18.64
CA LEU A 8 15.32 -17.23 19.53
C LEU A 8 14.08 -18.14 19.54
N ILE A 9 13.65 -18.62 18.36
CA ILE A 9 12.48 -19.50 18.23
C ILE A 9 12.72 -20.86 18.88
N THR A 10 13.94 -21.40 18.74
CA THR A 10 14.28 -22.73 19.27
C THR A 10 14.78 -22.71 20.71
N LEU A 11 15.07 -21.53 21.28
CA LEU A 11 15.58 -21.33 22.64
C LEU A 11 14.82 -22.16 23.70
N PRO A 12 13.47 -22.20 23.72
CA PRO A 12 12.75 -23.01 24.69
C PRO A 12 13.01 -24.51 24.60
N LEU A 13 13.34 -25.05 23.41
CA LEU A 13 13.48 -26.49 23.20
C LEU A 13 14.75 -27.06 23.83
N TRP A 14 15.86 -26.34 23.73
CA TRP A 14 17.17 -26.84 24.20
C TRP A 14 17.63 -26.20 25.51
N LEU A 15 17.13 -25.01 25.88
CA LEU A 15 17.47 -24.38 27.17
C LEU A 15 16.59 -24.90 28.33
N SER A 16 15.38 -25.39 28.04
CA SER A 16 14.43 -25.85 29.07
C SER A 16 14.96 -26.98 29.97
N PRO A 17 15.68 -28.00 29.46
CA PRO A 17 16.26 -29.05 30.31
C PRO A 17 17.30 -28.55 31.32
N PHE A 18 17.98 -27.42 31.05
CA PHE A 18 19.05 -26.89 31.90
C PHE A 18 18.57 -25.77 32.81
N HIS A 19 17.69 -24.90 32.29
CA HIS A 19 17.28 -23.66 32.96
C HIS A 19 15.78 -23.37 32.74
N PRO A 20 14.88 -24.20 33.29
CA PRO A 20 13.44 -24.10 33.03
C PRO A 20 12.81 -22.78 33.53
N ALA A 21 13.30 -22.21 34.63
CA ALA A 21 12.78 -20.94 35.15
C ALA A 21 13.05 -19.76 34.20
N TRP A 22 14.25 -19.68 33.62
CA TRP A 22 14.61 -18.64 32.65
C TRP A 22 13.78 -18.74 31.37
N VAL A 23 13.57 -19.97 30.88
CA VAL A 23 12.70 -20.21 29.72
C VAL A 23 11.26 -19.80 30.01
N ALA A 24 10.74 -20.07 31.21
CA ALA A 24 9.39 -19.65 31.58
C ALA A 24 9.25 -18.12 31.59
N TYR A 25 10.20 -17.38 32.19
CA TYR A 25 10.19 -15.91 32.14
C TYR A 25 10.24 -15.37 30.71
N PHE A 26 11.07 -15.99 29.86
CA PHE A 26 11.17 -15.63 28.45
C PHE A 26 9.84 -15.86 27.70
N ILE A 27 9.20 -17.02 27.86
CA ILE A 27 7.92 -17.33 27.21
C ILE A 27 6.84 -16.34 27.66
N ILE A 28 6.72 -16.06 28.96
CA ILE A 28 5.74 -15.10 29.47
C ILE A 28 5.98 -13.70 28.90
N ALA A 29 7.24 -13.24 28.87
CA ALA A 29 7.57 -11.94 28.29
C ALA A 29 7.27 -11.88 26.78
N PHE A 30 7.56 -12.96 26.05
CA PHE A 30 7.25 -13.09 24.64
C PHE A 30 5.73 -13.06 24.38
N ASP A 31 4.95 -13.80 25.17
CA ASP A 31 3.49 -13.82 25.07
C ASP A 31 2.88 -12.44 25.38
N LEU A 32 3.38 -11.74 26.40
CA LEU A 32 2.95 -10.37 26.72
C LEU A 32 3.29 -9.38 25.60
N TYR A 33 4.50 -9.49 25.03
CA TYR A 33 4.90 -8.68 23.87
C TYR A 33 3.99 -8.95 22.67
N PHE A 34 3.75 -10.22 22.34
CA PHE A 34 2.90 -10.60 21.22
C PHE A 34 1.44 -10.17 21.43
N LEU A 35 0.93 -10.32 22.66
CA LEU A 35 -0.39 -9.82 23.04
C LEU A 35 -0.49 -8.31 22.82
N TYR A 36 0.51 -7.53 23.24
CA TYR A 36 0.56 -6.10 22.99
C TYR A 36 0.55 -5.78 21.49
N SER A 37 1.40 -6.43 20.69
CA SER A 37 1.43 -6.25 19.23
C SER A 37 0.09 -6.60 18.56
N CYS A 38 -0.61 -7.64 19.04
CA CYS A 38 -1.95 -8.00 18.58
C CYS A 38 -2.97 -6.91 18.92
N LEU A 39 -2.97 -6.41 20.16
CA LEU A 39 -3.88 -5.33 20.59
C LEU A 39 -3.66 -4.05 19.78
N GLU A 40 -2.40 -3.67 19.58
CA GLU A 40 -2.01 -2.53 18.75
C GLU A 40 -2.51 -2.69 17.31
N THR A 41 -2.27 -3.86 16.70
CA THR A 41 -2.71 -4.16 15.34
C THR A 41 -4.23 -4.10 15.21
N VAL A 42 -4.96 -4.70 16.14
CA VAL A 42 -6.44 -4.69 16.14
C VAL A 42 -6.96 -3.26 16.32
N TYR A 43 -6.37 -2.49 17.23
CA TYR A 43 -6.76 -1.11 17.49
C TYR A 43 -6.61 -0.25 16.23
N TYR A 44 -5.43 -0.23 15.61
CA TYR A 44 -5.19 0.57 14.41
C TYR A 44 -5.99 0.07 13.20
N SER A 45 -6.14 -1.25 13.03
CA SER A 45 -6.96 -1.81 11.94
C SER A 45 -8.42 -1.40 12.06
N THR A 46 -8.97 -1.44 13.28
CA THR A 46 -10.36 -1.03 13.54
C THR A 46 -10.54 0.48 13.30
N LEU A 47 -9.58 1.29 13.79
CA LEU A 47 -9.60 2.73 13.57
C LEU A 47 -9.55 3.08 12.07
N SER A 48 -8.61 2.50 11.33
CA SER A 48 -8.48 2.71 9.89
C SER A 48 -9.73 2.27 9.12
N TYR A 49 -10.32 1.13 9.48
CA TYR A 49 -11.55 0.64 8.86
C TYR A 49 -12.72 1.62 9.06
N ASN A 50 -12.94 2.08 10.28
CA ASN A 50 -14.00 3.05 10.58
C ASN A 50 -13.77 4.39 9.87
N LEU A 51 -12.52 4.83 9.80
CA LEU A 51 -12.14 6.05 9.09
C LEU A 51 -12.44 5.94 7.59
N LEU A 52 -12.11 4.80 6.98
CA LEU A 52 -12.36 4.53 5.57
C LEU A 52 -13.86 4.52 5.26
N HIS A 53 -14.67 3.84 6.07
CA HIS A 53 -16.14 3.86 5.96
C HIS A 53 -16.74 5.26 6.11
N THR A 54 -16.17 6.07 7.00
CA THR A 54 -16.61 7.45 7.19
C THR A 54 -16.33 8.28 5.94
N PHE A 55 -15.14 8.15 5.35
CA PHE A 55 -14.75 8.93 4.18
C PHE A 55 -15.31 8.42 2.85
N GLU A 56 -15.69 7.15 2.76
CA GLU A 56 -16.28 6.57 1.55
C GLU A 56 -17.53 7.33 1.09
N ASN A 57 -18.35 7.79 2.03
CA ASN A 57 -19.61 8.48 1.75
C ASN A 57 -19.48 10.01 1.69
N VAL A 58 -18.28 10.55 1.87
CA VAL A 58 -18.07 12.00 1.84
C VAL A 58 -18.01 12.48 0.38
N PRO A 59 -18.87 13.44 -0.03
CA PRO A 59 -18.88 13.95 -1.41
C PRO A 59 -17.73 14.93 -1.65
N PHE A 60 -16.50 14.40 -1.72
CA PHE A 60 -15.28 15.21 -1.89
C PHE A 60 -15.34 16.09 -3.15
N HIS A 61 -15.95 15.61 -4.22
CA HIS A 61 -16.11 16.38 -5.45
C HIS A 61 -16.87 17.70 -5.23
N THR A 62 -17.87 17.70 -4.34
CA THR A 62 -18.66 18.89 -3.97
C THR A 62 -17.82 19.83 -3.11
N LEU A 63 -17.16 19.30 -2.08
CA LEU A 63 -16.30 20.08 -1.18
C LEU A 63 -15.15 20.79 -1.93
N ILE A 64 -14.61 20.15 -2.98
CA ILE A 64 -13.57 20.74 -3.84
C ILE A 64 -14.14 21.85 -4.75
N LYS A 65 -15.36 21.66 -5.26
CA LYS A 65 -16.05 22.67 -6.10
C LYS A 65 -16.41 23.93 -5.31
N GLU A 66 -16.78 23.79 -4.04
CA GLU A 66 -17.06 24.94 -3.16
C GLU A 66 -15.81 25.82 -2.94
N LYS A 67 -14.60 25.22 -2.98
CA LYS A 67 -13.31 25.92 -2.82
C LYS A 67 -12.69 26.35 -4.16
N LYS A 68 -13.54 26.84 -5.07
CA LYS A 68 -13.31 27.08 -6.51
C LYS A 68 -12.00 27.79 -6.89
N GLU A 69 -11.57 28.80 -6.13
CA GLU A 69 -10.40 29.63 -6.50
C GLU A 69 -9.06 28.90 -6.39
N LYS A 70 -8.91 28.00 -5.43
CA LYS A 70 -7.65 27.26 -5.23
C LYS A 70 -7.65 25.91 -5.93
N SER A 71 -8.81 25.26 -6.05
CA SER A 71 -8.91 23.92 -6.64
C SER A 71 -8.72 23.88 -8.16
N SER A 72 -8.89 25.00 -8.84
CA SER A 72 -8.61 25.13 -10.28
C SER A 72 -7.12 25.03 -10.62
N LEU A 73 -6.24 25.44 -9.69
CA LEU A 73 -4.78 25.48 -9.87
C LEU A 73 -4.06 24.19 -9.43
N LEU A 74 -4.77 23.27 -8.77
CA LEU A 74 -4.17 22.04 -8.27
C LEU A 74 -4.05 20.99 -9.38
N THR A 75 -2.84 20.48 -9.53
CA THR A 75 -2.54 19.29 -10.33
C THR A 75 -2.32 18.12 -9.38
N HIS A 76 -3.00 17.01 -9.61
CA HIS A 76 -2.88 15.82 -8.76
C HIS A 76 -1.92 14.82 -9.39
N PHE A 77 -1.00 14.30 -8.60
CA PHE A 77 -0.13 13.20 -9.00
C PHE A 77 -0.62 11.93 -8.31
N ILE A 78 -0.92 10.89 -9.10
CA ILE A 78 -1.21 9.55 -8.60
C ILE A 78 -0.04 8.66 -8.99
N ILE A 79 0.71 8.19 -8.01
CA ILE A 79 1.88 7.33 -8.23
C ILE A 79 1.48 5.89 -7.92
N ILE A 80 1.61 5.01 -8.91
CA ILE A 80 1.33 3.58 -8.78
C ILE A 80 2.66 2.82 -8.90
N PRO A 81 3.36 2.57 -7.77
CA PRO A 81 4.49 1.67 -7.75
C PRO A 81 3.99 0.23 -7.94
N ASN A 82 4.61 -0.51 -8.87
CA ASN A 82 4.25 -1.89 -9.11
C ASN A 82 5.49 -2.73 -9.45
N TYR A 83 5.50 -3.98 -8.98
CA TYR A 83 6.51 -4.97 -9.31
C TYR A 83 5.88 -6.35 -9.48
N LYS A 84 5.99 -6.91 -10.68
CA LYS A 84 5.40 -8.20 -11.08
C LYS A 84 3.89 -8.27 -10.85
N GLU A 85 3.22 -7.13 -10.82
CA GLU A 85 1.77 -7.10 -10.76
C GLU A 85 1.19 -7.48 -12.12
N PRO A 86 0.17 -8.34 -12.17
CA PRO A 86 -0.45 -8.72 -13.42
C PRO A 86 -1.25 -7.56 -14.01
N LEU A 87 -1.22 -7.40 -15.34
CA LEU A 87 -1.83 -6.27 -16.04
C LEU A 87 -3.31 -6.06 -15.69
N HIS A 88 -4.09 -7.13 -15.51
CA HIS A 88 -5.51 -7.02 -15.16
C HIS A 88 -5.76 -6.34 -13.80
N LYS A 89 -4.84 -6.46 -12.84
CA LYS A 89 -4.96 -5.76 -11.55
C LYS A 89 -4.68 -4.27 -11.71
N LEU A 90 -3.65 -3.91 -12.47
CA LEU A 90 -3.35 -2.52 -12.81
C LEU A 90 -4.53 -1.87 -13.53
N LYS A 91 -5.09 -2.54 -14.55
CA LYS A 91 -6.29 -2.08 -15.24
C LYS A 91 -7.47 -1.87 -14.30
N LYS A 92 -7.77 -2.84 -13.43
CA LYS A 92 -8.85 -2.70 -12.44
C LYS A 92 -8.66 -1.47 -11.54
N THR A 93 -7.43 -1.22 -11.08
CA THR A 93 -7.12 -0.02 -10.29
C THR A 93 -7.36 1.26 -11.09
N LEU A 94 -6.94 1.29 -12.35
CA LEU A 94 -7.15 2.44 -13.23
C LEU A 94 -8.62 2.65 -13.59
N ASP A 95 -9.38 1.58 -13.83
CA ASP A 95 -10.83 1.64 -14.06
C ASP A 95 -11.54 2.30 -12.88
N HIS A 96 -11.16 1.95 -11.65
CA HIS A 96 -11.71 2.59 -10.44
C HIS A 96 -11.30 4.06 -10.31
N ILE A 97 -10.07 4.42 -10.70
CA ILE A 97 -9.64 5.83 -10.73
C ILE A 97 -10.44 6.59 -11.79
N VAL A 98 -10.63 6.04 -12.98
CA VAL A 98 -11.38 6.64 -14.09
C VAL A 98 -12.89 6.67 -13.81
N SER A 99 -13.41 5.83 -12.94
CA SER A 99 -14.82 5.89 -12.52
C SER A 99 -15.07 6.84 -11.33
N SER A 100 -14.02 7.45 -10.76
CA SER A 100 -14.12 8.31 -9.57
C SER A 100 -14.74 9.69 -9.89
N ASP A 101 -15.41 10.34 -8.94
CA ASP A 101 -16.02 11.67 -9.17
C ASP A 101 -15.01 12.84 -9.30
N TYR A 102 -13.71 12.56 -9.37
CA TYR A 102 -12.65 13.56 -9.49
C TYR A 102 -12.48 14.04 -10.94
N PRO A 103 -12.23 15.33 -11.21
CA PRO A 103 -11.98 15.81 -12.58
C PRO A 103 -10.67 15.24 -13.16
N PHE A 104 -10.77 14.17 -13.95
CA PHE A 104 -9.61 13.38 -14.44
C PHE A 104 -8.58 14.16 -15.26
N LYS A 105 -9.00 15.21 -15.98
CA LYS A 105 -8.11 16.09 -16.76
C LYS A 105 -7.08 16.87 -15.93
N LYS A 106 -7.10 16.73 -14.60
CA LYS A 106 -6.12 17.33 -13.68
C LYS A 106 -5.18 16.31 -13.03
N ILE A 107 -5.37 15.03 -13.31
CA ILE A 107 -4.57 13.96 -12.75
C ILE A 107 -3.43 13.64 -13.71
N ILE A 108 -2.19 13.72 -13.22
CA ILE A 108 -1.01 13.13 -13.84
C ILE A 108 -0.79 11.77 -13.18
N LEU A 109 -0.89 10.72 -13.98
CA LEU A 109 -0.64 9.36 -13.53
C LEU A 109 0.84 9.06 -13.66
N VAL A 110 1.48 8.54 -12.63
CA VAL A 110 2.86 8.08 -12.65
C VAL A 110 2.88 6.57 -12.45
N LEU A 111 3.17 5.84 -13.53
CA LEU A 111 3.39 4.40 -13.50
C LEU A 111 4.86 4.16 -13.12
N ALA A 112 5.09 3.77 -11.87
CA ALA A 112 6.42 3.52 -11.34
C ALA A 112 6.69 2.01 -11.38
N PHE A 113 7.50 1.58 -12.35
CA PHE A 113 7.93 0.20 -12.54
C PHE A 113 9.32 -0.03 -11.94
N GLU A 114 9.65 -1.29 -11.68
CA GLU A 114 11.00 -1.74 -11.35
C GLU A 114 11.69 -2.27 -12.61
N MET A 115 12.94 -1.86 -12.88
CA MET A 115 13.70 -2.32 -14.06
C MET A 115 14.01 -3.82 -14.04
N ARG A 116 13.87 -4.45 -12.87
CA ARG A 116 13.96 -5.90 -12.68
C ARG A 116 12.80 -6.67 -13.30
N GLU A 117 11.73 -5.98 -13.71
CA GLU A 117 10.57 -6.59 -14.34
C GLU A 117 10.67 -6.51 -15.87
N PRO A 118 10.86 -7.64 -16.58
CA PRO A 118 11.03 -7.63 -18.03
C PRO A 118 9.75 -7.23 -18.78
N GLU A 119 8.58 -7.50 -18.20
CA GLU A 119 7.27 -7.19 -18.79
C GLU A 119 6.83 -5.73 -18.59
N ALA A 120 7.58 -4.93 -17.81
CA ALA A 120 7.18 -3.58 -17.44
C ALA A 120 6.94 -2.66 -18.66
N PRO A 121 7.81 -2.62 -19.69
CA PRO A 121 7.59 -1.78 -20.86
C PRO A 121 6.32 -2.14 -21.63
N GLU A 122 6.02 -3.44 -21.77
CA GLU A 122 4.81 -3.90 -22.48
C GLU A 122 3.54 -3.50 -21.71
N LYS A 123 3.57 -3.61 -20.38
CA LYS A 123 2.46 -3.16 -19.51
C LYS A 123 2.27 -1.66 -19.58
N ALA A 124 3.37 -0.90 -19.56
CA ALA A 124 3.34 0.56 -19.69
C ALA A 124 2.68 0.98 -21.00
N VAL A 125 3.10 0.40 -22.13
CA VAL A 125 2.50 0.67 -23.45
C VAL A 125 1.01 0.32 -23.49
N ALA A 126 0.62 -0.83 -22.96
CA ALA A 126 -0.78 -1.24 -22.91
C ALA A 126 -1.65 -0.26 -22.13
N ILE A 127 -1.18 0.15 -20.93
CA ILE A 127 -1.88 1.11 -20.07
C ILE A 127 -1.92 2.50 -20.71
N CYS A 128 -0.78 2.99 -21.21
CA CYS A 128 -0.68 4.28 -21.86
C CYS A 128 -1.63 4.35 -23.06
N THR A 129 -1.72 3.31 -23.87
CA THR A 129 -2.61 3.28 -25.04
C THR A 129 -4.09 3.35 -24.64
N GLU A 130 -4.49 2.61 -23.61
CA GLU A 130 -5.89 2.49 -23.19
C GLU A 130 -6.39 3.69 -22.38
N TYR A 131 -5.53 4.27 -21.52
CA TYR A 131 -5.97 5.25 -20.53
C TYR A 131 -5.54 6.71 -20.83
N ARG A 132 -4.75 6.97 -21.88
CA ARG A 132 -4.21 8.31 -22.19
C ARG A 132 -5.28 9.41 -22.21
N SER A 133 -6.46 9.12 -22.74
CA SER A 133 -7.53 10.11 -22.92
C SER A 133 -8.18 10.59 -21.61
N PHE A 134 -8.02 9.83 -20.52
CA PHE A 134 -8.65 10.15 -19.24
C PHE A 134 -7.77 11.06 -18.37
N PHE A 135 -6.46 10.93 -18.47
CA PHE A 135 -5.49 11.65 -17.64
C PHE A 135 -4.95 12.91 -18.32
N ALA A 136 -4.43 13.85 -17.53
CA ALA A 136 -3.72 15.03 -18.03
C ALA A 136 -2.41 14.61 -18.72
N ASP A 137 -1.68 13.70 -18.09
CA ASP A 137 -0.52 13.04 -18.64
C ASP A 137 -0.32 11.68 -17.95
N ILE A 138 0.42 10.79 -18.60
CA ILE A 138 0.86 9.52 -18.02
C ILE A 138 2.38 9.49 -18.13
N LEU A 139 3.04 9.46 -16.98
CA LEU A 139 4.49 9.41 -16.84
C LEU A 139 4.90 7.98 -16.48
N GLU A 140 5.91 7.48 -17.19
CA GLU A 140 6.54 6.20 -16.90
C GLU A 140 7.85 6.44 -16.16
N SER A 141 8.07 5.71 -15.07
CA SER A 141 9.33 5.74 -14.32
C SER A 141 9.81 4.32 -14.08
N TYR A 142 11.12 4.10 -14.20
CA TYR A 142 11.75 2.79 -14.01
C TYR A 142 12.84 2.91 -12.95
N HIS A 143 12.62 2.23 -11.84
CA HIS A 143 13.56 2.22 -10.73
C HIS A 143 14.66 1.17 -10.95
N VAL A 144 15.92 1.59 -10.75
CA VAL A 144 17.12 0.76 -10.97
C VAL A 144 17.65 0.32 -9.61
N LEU A 145 17.15 -0.79 -9.09
CA LEU A 145 17.76 -1.48 -7.94
C LEU A 145 18.39 -2.79 -8.37
#